data_AF-A0A6M3KMS6-F1
#
_entry.id   AF-A0A6M3KMS6-F1
#
_cell.length_a   1.000
_cell.length_b   1.000
_cell.length_c   1.000
_cell.angle_alpha   90.00
_cell.angle_beta   90.00
_cell.angle_gamma   90.00
#
_symmetry.space_group_name_H-M   'P 1'
#
loop_
_entity.id
_entity.type
_entity.pdbx_description
1 polymer ?
#
loop_
_entity_poly.entity_id
_entity_poly.type
_entity_poly.pdbx_seq_one_letter_code
_entity_poly.pdbx_strand_id
1 'polypeptide(L)' 'MSDRARRVNARRKGKAAYWKSTPIADNPYAANDTRRAWKEGYEHEWDESIKRRRDLIKLTKEATP' A
#
# COMPACT_ATOMS: atom_id res chain seq x y z
N MET A 1 -15.50 12.72 14.19
CA MET A 1 -14.38 12.42 13.26
C MET A 1 -14.84 12.82 11.85
N SER A 2 -14.11 13.69 11.14
CA SER A 2 -14.52 14.20 9.81
C SER A 2 -14.32 13.17 8.70
N ASP A 3 -14.98 13.35 7.54
CA ASP A 3 -14.83 12.50 6.36
C ASP A 3 -13.40 12.43 5.85
N ARG A 4 -12.70 13.57 5.92
CA ARG A 4 -11.26 13.63 5.64
C ARG A 4 -10.48 12.72 6.58
N ALA A 5 -10.75 12.76 7.88
CA ALA A 5 -10.09 11.91 8.86
C ALA A 5 -10.42 10.41 8.65
N ARG A 6 -11.66 10.08 8.28
CA ARG A 6 -12.08 8.70 7.94
C ARG A 6 -11.26 8.13 6.79
N ARG A 7 -11.13 8.86 5.68
CA ARG A 7 -10.34 8.45 4.51
C ARG A 7 -8.84 8.33 4.82
N VAL A 8 -8.26 9.30 5.54
CA VAL A 8 -6.84 9.25 5.94
C VAL A 8 -6.56 8.02 6.80
N ASN A 9 -7.44 7.71 7.77
CA ASN A 9 -7.27 6.53 8.59
C ASN A 9 -7.43 5.23 7.77
N ALA A 10 -8.40 5.18 6.85
CA ALA A 10 -8.58 4.03 5.96
C ALA A 10 -7.34 3.78 5.10
N ARG A 11 -6.76 4.83 4.49
CA ARG A 11 -5.51 4.75 3.73
C ARG A 11 -4.35 4.23 4.57
N ARG A 12 -4.19 4.74 5.80
CA ARG A 12 -3.17 4.27 6.73
C ARG A 12 -3.33 2.78 7.07
N LYS A 13 -4.57 2.32 7.29
CA LYS A 13 -4.85 0.90 7.53
C LYS A 13 -4.54 0.04 6.29
N GLY A 14 -4.79 0.55 5.09
CA GLY A 14 -4.45 -0.13 3.83
C GLY A 14 -2.95 -0.37 3.68
N LYS A 15 -2.14 0.66 3.96
CA LYS A 15 -0.67 0.52 4.02
C LYS A 15 -0.25 -0.56 5.00
N ALA A 16 -0.81 -0.56 6.21
CA ALA A 16 -0.47 -1.55 7.23
C ALA A 16 -0.89 -2.99 6.86
N ALA A 17 -2.02 -3.14 6.14
CA ALA A 17 -2.52 -4.43 5.69
C ALA A 17 -1.57 -5.10 4.68
N TYR A 18 -0.97 -4.32 3.77
CA TYR A 18 0.05 -4.82 2.84
C TYR A 18 1.23 -5.47 3.59
N TRP A 19 1.80 -4.75 4.57
CA TRP A 19 2.92 -5.25 5.36
C TRP A 19 2.57 -6.45 6.25
N LYS A 20 1.28 -6.63 6.57
CA LYS A 20 0.76 -7.82 7.27
C LYS A 20 0.33 -8.96 6.33
N SER A 21 0.57 -8.81 5.03
CA SER A 21 0.15 -9.77 4.00
C SER A 21 -1.34 -10.10 4.02
N THR A 22 -2.17 -9.15 4.48
CA THR A 22 -3.62 -9.30 4.44
C THR A 22 -4.09 -9.21 2.98
N PRO A 23 -4.84 -10.18 2.46
CA PRO A 23 -5.38 -10.11 1.09
C PRO A 23 -6.16 -8.83 0.84
N ILE A 24 -6.00 -8.24 -0.35
CA ILE A 24 -6.75 -7.05 -0.77
C ILE A 24 -8.27 -7.27 -0.77
N ALA A 25 -8.70 -8.53 -0.94
CA ALA A 25 -10.09 -8.96 -0.88
C ALA A 25 -10.70 -8.79 0.52
N ASP A 26 -9.88 -8.87 1.57
CA ASP A 26 -10.28 -8.76 2.99
C ASP A 26 -10.35 -7.29 3.45
N ASN A 27 -10.63 -6.36 2.53
CA ASN A 27 -10.81 -4.95 2.85
C ASN A 27 -12.02 -4.78 3.78
N PRO A 28 -11.85 -4.24 5.01
CA PRO A 28 -12.91 -4.20 6.00
C PRO A 28 -13.93 -3.08 5.78
N TYR A 29 -13.74 -2.21 4.78
CA TYR A 29 -14.59 -1.06 4.54
C TYR A 29 -15.66 -1.34 3.49
N ALA A 30 -16.93 -1.16 3.89
CA ALA A 30 -18.09 -1.28 2.99
C ALA A 30 -18.34 0.00 2.18
N ALA A 31 -18.13 1.18 2.77
CA ALA A 31 -18.39 2.46 2.13
C ALA A 31 -17.36 2.77 1.04
N ASN A 32 -17.82 3.15 -0.16
CA ASN A 32 -16.98 3.32 -1.36
C ASN A 32 -15.78 4.25 -1.16
N ASP A 33 -15.94 5.35 -0.42
CA ASP A 33 -14.89 6.35 -0.20
C ASP A 33 -13.74 5.82 0.68
N THR A 34 -14.07 5.15 1.77
CA THR A 34 -13.10 4.55 2.70
C THR A 34 -12.53 3.25 2.17
N ARG A 35 -13.33 2.46 1.45
CA ARG A 35 -12.89 1.28 0.69
C ARG A 35 -11.83 1.65 -0.33
N ARG A 36 -12.09 2.69 -1.13
CA ARG A 36 -11.13 3.22 -2.11
C ARG A 36 -9.87 3.75 -1.42
N ALA A 37 -10.01 4.56 -0.37
CA ALA A 37 -8.85 5.10 0.35
C ALA A 37 -7.97 4.00 0.96
N TRP A 38 -8.56 2.95 1.52
CA TRP A 38 -7.81 1.78 2.01
C TRP A 38 -7.08 1.07 0.87
N LYS A 39 -7.77 0.82 -0.25
CA LYS A 39 -7.18 0.17 -1.43
C LYS A 39 -6.00 0.97 -1.99
N GLU A 40 -6.13 2.29 -2.11
CA GLU A 40 -5.05 3.19 -2.52
C GLU A 40 -3.84 3.11 -1.57
N GLY A 41 -4.08 2.96 -0.27
CA GLY A 41 -3.01 2.78 0.71
C GLY A 41 -2.26 1.46 0.53
N TYR A 42 -2.98 0.38 0.27
CA TYR A 42 -2.43 -0.95 0.01
C TYR A 42 -1.61 -1.00 -1.27
N GLU A 43 -2.19 -0.57 -2.39
CA GLU A 43 -1.57 -0.58 -3.72
C GLU A 43 -0.32 0.31 -3.77
N HIS A 44 -0.33 1.43 -3.04
CA HIS A 44 0.86 2.27 -2.93
C HIS A 44 2.07 1.55 -2.33
N GLU A 45 1.90 0.73 -1.29
CA GLU A 45 3.03 -0.02 -0.71
C GLU A 45 3.49 -1.16 -1.63
N TRP A 46 2.57 -1.76 -2.38
CA TRP A 46 2.90 -2.70 -3.45
C TRP A 46 3.80 -2.05 -4.50
N ASP A 47 3.40 -0.88 -5.04
CA ASP A 47 4.17 -0.15 -6.04
C ASP A 47 5.55 0.27 -5.51
N GLU A 48 5.62 0.80 -4.29
CA GLU A 48 6.88 1.17 -3.66
C GLU A 48 7.79 -0.05 -3.44
N SER A 49 7.22 -1.21 -3.13
CA SER A 49 8.00 -2.45 -3.00
C SER A 49 8.60 -2.90 -4.34
N ILE A 50 7.86 -2.76 -5.44
CA ILE A 50 8.35 -3.08 -6.79
C ILE A 50 9.48 -2.13 -7.16
N LYS A 51 9.32 -0.83 -6.91
CA LYS A 51 10.38 0.17 -7.16
C LYS A 51 11.65 -0.17 -6.38
N ARG A 52 11.54 -0.40 -5.07
CA ARG A 52 12.69 -0.79 -4.23
C ARG A 52 13.39 -2.04 -4.74
N ARG A 53 12.63 -3.07 -5.15
CA ARG A 53 13.24 -4.29 -5.76
C ARG A 53 13.96 -3.99 -7.06
N ARG A 54 13.37 -3.16 -7.94
CA ARG A 54 13.99 -2.75 -9.20
C ARG A 54 15.29 -1.98 -8.95
N ASP A 55 15.29 -1.07 -7.98
CA ASP A 55 16.46 -0.26 -7.62
C ASP A 55 17.57 -1.15 -7.05
N LEU A 56 17.23 -2.11 -6.18
CA LEU A 56 18.18 -3.10 -5.66
C LEU A 56 18.81 -3.93 -6.79
N ILE A 57 18.00 -4.42 -7.74
CA ILE A 57 18.52 -5.18 -8.90
C ILE A 57 19.49 -4.31 -9.71
N LYS A 58 19.15 -3.04 -9.96
CA LYS A 58 20.02 -2.11 -10.69
C LYS A 58 21.37 -1.96 -9.99
N LEU A 59 21.35 -1.70 -8.68
CA LEU A 59 22.57 -1.57 -7.88
C LEU A 59 23.42 -2.86 -7.89
N THR A 60 22.81 -4.05 -7.80
CA THR A 60 23.56 -5.31 -7.83
C THR A 60 24.25 -5.58 -9.18
N LYS A 61 23.62 -5.17 -10.30
CA LYS A 61 24.23 -5.28 -11.64
C LYS A 61 25.40 -4.32 -11.82
N GLU A 62 25.32 -3.13 -11.24
CA GLU A 62 26.42 -2.16 -11.25
C GLU A 62 27.57 -2.58 -10.32
N ALA A 63 27.27 -3.37 -9.28
CA ALA A 63 28.25 -3.87 -8.32
C ALA A 63 28.92 -5.20 -8.72
N THR A 64 28.45 -5.88 -9.77
CA THR A 64 29.03 -7.15 -10.25
C THR A 64 29.82 -6.86 -11.55
N PRO A 65 31.17 -6.95 -11.54
CA PRO A 65 32.01 -6.70 -12.71
C PRO A 65 31.81 -7.67 -13.86
#